data_AF-A0A501PBH1-F1
#
_entry.id   AF-A0A501PBH1-F1
#
_cell.length_a   1.000
_cell.length_b   1.000
_cell.length_c   1.000
_cell.angle_alpha   90.00
_cell.angle_beta   90.00
_cell.angle_gamma   90.00
#
_symmetry.space_group_name_H-M   'P 1'
#
loop_
_entity.id
_entity.type
_entity.pdbx_description
1 polymer ?
#
loop_
_entity_poly.entity_id
_entity_poly.type
_entity_poly.pdbx_seq_one_letter_code
_entity_poly.pdbx_strand_id
1 'polypeptide(L)' 'MARYNVTLKASLKRGTFYWVAEVNADSEDEAVVSAEHLFMEEMEKAGDWEFDDYNVEPQ' A
#
# COMPACT_ATOMS: atom_id res chain seq x y z
N MET A 1 3.63 18.05 -10.77
CA MET A 1 3.35 16.73 -10.20
C MET A 1 4.19 15.67 -10.89
N ALA A 2 5.08 15.05 -10.13
CA ALA A 2 5.82 13.87 -10.53
C ALA A 2 5.05 12.62 -10.10
N ARG A 3 5.28 11.50 -10.79
CA ARG A 3 4.73 10.19 -10.42
C ARG A 3 5.67 9.52 -9.44
N TYR A 4 5.16 9.16 -8.27
CA TYR A 4 5.88 8.47 -7.22
C TYR A 4 5.35 7.05 -7.09
N ASN A 5 6.26 6.09 -6.95
CA ASN A 5 5.94 4.74 -6.52
C ASN A 5 6.20 4.67 -5.00
N VAL A 6 5.14 4.60 -4.21
CA VAL A 6 5.18 4.65 -2.75
C VAL A 6 4.91 3.26 -2.20
N THR A 7 5.82 2.76 -1.36
CA THR A 7 5.65 1.49 -0.64
C THR A 7 5.45 1.77 0.85
N LEU A 8 4.25 1.50 1.36
CA LEU A 8 3.95 1.54 2.80
C LEU A 8 4.19 0.15 3.40
N LYS A 9 5.04 0.08 4.43
CA LYS A 9 5.35 -1.18 5.14
C LYS A 9 4.85 -1.09 6.58
N ALA A 10 4.04 -2.06 6.99
CA ALA A 10 3.60 -2.20 8.37
C ALA A 10 4.00 -3.55 8.95
N SER A 11 4.68 -3.52 10.10
CA SER A 11 5.00 -4.72 10.89
C SER A 11 3.82 -5.05 11.82
N LEU A 12 3.15 -6.17 11.57
CA LEU A 12 2.01 -6.64 12.35
C LEU A 12 2.44 -7.77 13.30
N LYS A 13 1.62 -8.08 14.31
CA LYS A 13 1.92 -9.14 15.30
C LYS A 13 2.17 -10.52 14.69
N ARG A 14 1.60 -10.79 13.50
CA ARG A 14 1.61 -12.11 12.85
C ARG A 14 2.17 -12.07 11.43
N GLY A 15 2.76 -10.96 11.00
CA GLY A 15 3.22 -10.82 9.62
C GLY A 15 3.68 -9.41 9.28
N THR A 16 3.99 -9.18 8.02
CA THR A 16 4.33 -7.86 7.48
C THR A 16 3.40 -7.57 6.34
N PHE A 17 2.80 -6.38 6.35
CA PHE A 17 1.98 -5.88 5.26
C PHE A 17 2.78 -4.90 4.42
N TYR A 18 2.69 -5.06 3.11
CA TYR A 18 3.25 -4.16 2.12
C TYR A 18 2.12 -3.66 1.24
N TRP A 19 1.97 -2.34 1.15
CA TRP A 19 1.09 -1.68 0.21
C TRP A 19 1.93 -0.89 -0.77
N VAL A 20 1.72 -1.09 -2.06
CA VAL A 20 2.46 -0.41 -3.13
C VAL A 20 1.44 0.34 -3.97
N ALA A 21 1.60 1.66 -4.07
CA ALA A 21 0.71 2.51 -4.83
C ALA A 21 1.49 3.54 -5.64
N GLU A 22 0.94 3.91 -6.78
CA GLU A 22 1.47 4.98 -7.60
C GLU A 22 0.63 6.24 -7.42
N VAL A 23 1.28 7.34 -7.04
CA VAL A 23 0.61 8.62 -6.76
C VAL A 23 1.26 9.75 -7.52
N ASN A 24 0.48 10.77 -7.86
CA ASN A 24 1.01 12.01 -8.41
C ASN A 24 1.10 13.04 -7.28
N ALA A 25 2.27 13.61 -7.07
CA ALA A 25 2.50 14.60 -6.02
C ALA A 25 3.57 15.62 -6.47
N ASP A 26 3.64 16.77 -5.79
CA ASP A 26 4.66 17.79 -6.01
C ASP A 26 5.85 17.65 -5.05
N SER A 27 5.75 16.79 -4.02
CA SER A 27 6.83 16.46 -3.09
C SER A 27 6.75 15.02 -2.57
N GLU A 28 7.85 14.53 -1.98
CA GLU A 28 7.88 13.21 -1.34
C GLU A 28 6.90 13.12 -0.16
N ASP A 29 6.83 14.15 0.68
CA ASP A 29 5.91 14.19 1.83
C ASP A 29 4.45 14.10 1.38
N GLU A 30 4.09 14.84 0.33
CA GLU A 30 2.75 14.79 -0.27
C GLU A 30 2.45 13.42 -0.90
N ALA A 31 3.45 12.77 -1.52
CA ALA A 31 3.30 11.43 -2.06
C ALA A 31 2.96 10.42 -0.97
N VAL A 32 3.63 10.49 0.19
CA VAL A 32 3.37 9.61 1.34
C VAL A 32 1.94 9.80 1.85
N VAL A 33 1.54 11.06 2.12
CA VAL A 33 0.19 11.37 2.62
C VAL A 33 -0.89 10.92 1.62
N SER A 34 -0.66 11.13 0.31
CA SER A 34 -1.57 10.69 -0.74
C SER A 34 -1.71 9.17 -0.78
N ALA A 35 -0.60 8.44 -0.63
CA ALA A 35 -0.61 6.98 -0.59
C ALA A 35 -1.33 6.43 0.66
N GLU A 36 -1.18 7.09 1.82
CA GLU A 36 -1.92 6.74 3.04
C GLU A 36 -3.43 6.97 2.90
N HIS A 37 -3.83 8.10 2.32
CA HIS A 37 -5.24 8.38 2.04
C HIS A 37 -5.85 7.34 1.09
N LEU A 38 -5.16 7.02 -0.02
CA LEU A 38 -5.60 5.96 -0.94
C LEU A 38 -5.72 4.61 -0.26
N PHE A 39 -4.77 4.26 0.61
CA PHE A 39 -4.85 3.03 1.39
C PHE A 39 -6.09 3.00 2.30
N MET A 40 -6.40 4.10 2.96
CA MET A 40 -7.60 4.21 3.81
C MET A 40 -8.89 4.06 2.99
N GLU A 41 -8.96 4.64 1.79
CA GLU A 41 -10.11 4.47 0.88
C GLU A 41 -10.26 3.00 0.42
N GLU A 42 -9.15 2.31 0.14
CA GLU A 42 -9.19 0.89 -0.21
C GLU A 42 -9.62 0.04 0.99
N MET A 43 -9.19 0.39 2.21
CA MET A 43 -9.59 -0.30 3.45
C MET A 43 -11.10 -0.23 3.71
N GLU A 44 -11.79 0.83 3.27
CA GLU A 44 -13.26 0.90 3.34
C GLU A 44 -13.94 -0.17 2.47
N LYS A 45 -13.26 -0.63 1.41
CA LYS A 45 -13.70 -1.69 0.51
C LYS A 45 -13.01 -3.04 0.79
N ALA A 46 -12.33 -3.17 1.94
CA ALA A 46 -11.55 -4.37 2.26
C ALA A 46 -12.35 -5.68 2.25
N GLY A 47 -13.68 -5.60 2.37
CA GLY A 47 -14.56 -6.77 2.24
C GLY A 47 -14.55 -7.43 0.86
N ASP A 48 -14.12 -6.70 -0.18
CA ASP A 48 -14.07 -7.15 -1.57
C ASP A 48 -12.64 -7.49 -2.04
N TRP A 49 -11.66 -7.48 -1.13
CA TRP A 49 -10.27 -7.76 -1.48
C TRP A 49 -10.05 -9.26 -1.72
N GLU A 50 -9.50 -9.57 -2.89
CA GLU A 50 -9.00 -10.91 -3.23
C GLU A 50 -7.48 -10.83 -3.48
N PHE A 51 -6.74 -11.84 -3.03
CA PHE A 51 -5.31 -11.93 -3.31
C PHE A 51 -5.10 -12.60 -4.66
N ASP A 52 -4.66 -11.80 -5.65
CA ASP A 52 -4.46 -12.29 -7.02
C ASP A 52 -3.15 -13.08 -7.21
N ASP A 53 -2.13 -12.84 -6.38
CA ASP A 53 -0.83 -13.50 -6.44
C ASP A 53 -0.31 -13.82 -5.04
N TYR A 54 0.29 -15.00 -4.88
CA TYR A 54 0.88 -15.44 -3.62
C TYR A 54 2.01 -16.45 -3.87
N ASN A 55 3.11 -16.29 -3.14
CA ASN A 55 4.20 -17.26 -3.10
C ASN A 55 4.19 -18.00 -1.75
N VAL A 56 4.25 -19.33 -1.78
CA VAL A 56 4.32 -20.17 -0.58
C VAL A 56 5.58 -21.01 -0.65
N GLU A 57 6.53 -20.75 0.26
CA GLU A 57 7.76 -21.52 0.39
C GLU A 57 7.76 -22.29 1.72
N PRO A 58 8.16 -23.58 1.73
CA PRO A 58 8.33 -24.32 2.97
C PRO A 58 9.45 -23.72 3.82
N GLN A 59 9.25 -23.68 5.14
CA GLN A 59 10.28 -23.28 6.12
C GLN A 59 11.25 -24.41 6.44
#